data_AF-A0A9E1F0Y6-F1
#
_entry.id   AF-A0A9E1F0Y6-F1
#
_cell.length_a   1.000
_cell.length_b   1.000
_cell.length_c   1.000
_cell.angle_alpha   90.00
_cell.angle_beta   90.00
_cell.angle_gamma   90.00
#
_symmetry.space_group_name_H-M   'P 1'
#
loop_
_entity.id
_entity.type
_entity.pdbx_description
1 polymer ?
#
loop_
_entity_poly.entity_id
_entity_poly.type
_entity_poly.pdbx_seq_one_letter_code
_entity_poly.pdbx_strand_id
1 'polypeptide(L)'
;MKKAIALLLAAMMILSLAACGGENLEWADISLSTVLPQPESSKGEIYTDSSTKLWLDIFKVSEKQYKDYLDACRQKGFTVDSEESGGSYRTYNAFNQDGYKLELHYYDRKLSIELNAPMKMGQMQWPQNEISALLPKPKSTVGTINWEKSSGFFIYLGETTIDNFNAYANECAGKGFTVDYEKGDKFYNAKNANGYRLSLRYMGNNVMSIEINQPDNTSDAKSTPGTNNSSSKHISSITSSNKSAVSSSHQEWKQFLKDYEVWVDDYIEIIKKYKVNPTDMSILSDYTKMASKAADWSARADEIELELKDTQEALEYSAELLRIAAKLAEAAY
;
A
#
# COMPACT_ATOMS: atom_id res chain seq x y z
N MET A 1 18.94 20.98 17.06
CA MET A 1 18.07 22.12 16.72
C MET A 1 17.46 22.00 15.33
N LYS A 2 18.21 21.78 14.24
CA LYS A 2 17.62 21.53 12.90
C LYS A 2 16.72 20.28 12.80
N LYS A 3 17.00 19.23 13.58
CA LYS A 3 16.23 17.96 13.57
C LYS A 3 14.86 18.02 14.26
N ALA A 4 14.63 19.01 15.13
CA ALA A 4 13.37 19.14 15.85
C ALA A 4 12.37 20.03 15.10
N ILE A 5 12.87 20.98 14.30
CA ILE A 5 12.06 21.77 13.34
C ILE A 5 11.53 20.87 12.20
N ALA A 6 12.31 19.88 11.77
CA ALA A 6 11.87 18.86 10.80
C ALA A 6 10.73 17.95 11.32
N LEU A 7 10.62 17.76 12.63
CA LEU A 7 9.57 16.94 13.26
C LEU A 7 8.25 17.68 13.43
N LEU A 8 8.26 19.02 13.49
CA LEU A 8 7.04 19.83 13.47
C LEU A 8 6.55 20.13 12.05
N LEU A 9 7.45 20.17 11.05
CA LEU A 9 7.08 20.25 9.63
C LEU A 9 6.47 18.94 9.09
N ALA A 10 6.64 17.81 9.77
CA ALA A 10 6.17 16.49 9.34
C ALA A 10 4.65 16.25 9.52
N ALA A 11 3.89 17.27 9.95
CA ALA A 11 2.48 17.15 10.32
C ALA A 11 1.49 17.94 9.46
N MET A 12 1.90 18.42 8.29
CA MET A 12 0.99 18.91 7.26
C MET A 12 1.17 18.14 5.96
N MET A 13 0.80 16.86 6.00
CA MET A 13 0.16 16.22 4.85
C MET A 13 -1.23 16.86 4.66
N ILE A 14 -1.28 18.06 4.11
CA ILE A 14 -2.34 18.53 3.18
C ILE A 14 -1.67 19.55 2.25
N LEU A 15 -0.73 19.06 1.45
CA LEU A 15 -0.44 19.60 0.13
C LEU A 15 -0.73 18.45 -0.84
N SER A 16 -2.00 18.09 -1.00
CA SER A 16 -2.45 17.59 -2.30
C SER A 16 -2.36 18.77 -3.27
N LEU A 17 -1.13 19.14 -3.63
CA LEU A 17 -0.90 19.80 -4.88
C LEU A 17 -1.17 18.73 -5.95
N ALA A 18 -2.44 18.60 -6.31
CA ALA A 18 -2.80 18.27 -7.69
C ALA A 18 -2.41 19.44 -8.62
N ALA A 19 -1.15 19.86 -8.57
CA ALA A 19 -0.46 20.13 -9.80
C ALA A 19 -0.40 18.77 -10.50
N CYS A 20 -1.35 18.52 -11.40
CA CYS A 20 -1.62 17.28 -12.13
C CYS A 20 -0.36 16.70 -12.85
N GLY A 21 0.63 16.26 -12.09
CA GLY A 21 1.96 16.02 -12.62
C GLY A 21 3.11 15.79 -11.63
N GLY A 22 2.91 15.77 -10.31
CA GLY A 22 3.97 15.43 -9.35
C GLY A 22 5.22 16.32 -9.38
N GLU A 23 6.18 16.01 -8.50
CA GLU A 23 7.47 16.69 -8.42
C GLU A 23 8.45 16.17 -9.47
N ASN A 24 9.56 16.89 -9.67
CA ASN A 24 10.67 16.33 -10.44
C ASN A 24 11.46 15.37 -9.55
N LEU A 25 11.57 14.12 -9.96
CA LEU A 25 12.36 13.10 -9.29
C LEU A 25 13.82 13.18 -9.75
N GLU A 26 14.72 13.35 -8.79
CA GLU A 26 16.17 13.20 -9.00
C GLU A 26 16.51 11.71 -8.95
N TRP A 27 16.39 11.03 -10.11
CA TRP A 27 16.51 9.56 -10.19
C TRP A 27 17.82 9.01 -9.59
N ALA A 28 18.91 9.75 -9.71
CA ALA A 28 20.22 9.36 -9.18
C ALA A 28 20.27 9.27 -7.65
N ASP A 29 19.39 10.00 -6.94
CA ASP A 29 19.36 10.05 -5.47
C ASP A 29 18.48 8.95 -4.86
N ILE A 30 17.70 8.24 -5.69
CA ILE A 30 16.80 7.17 -5.24
C ILE A 30 17.60 5.91 -4.90
N SER A 31 17.33 5.32 -3.73
CA SER A 31 18.16 4.24 -3.12
C SER A 31 18.33 3.01 -4.01
N LEU A 32 17.30 2.62 -4.77
CA LEU A 32 17.31 1.42 -5.64
C LEU A 32 17.31 1.74 -7.15
N SER A 33 17.58 3.00 -7.52
CA SER A 33 17.55 3.48 -8.91
C SER A 33 18.46 2.70 -9.87
N THR A 34 19.59 2.20 -9.37
CA THR A 34 20.59 1.48 -10.19
C THR A 34 20.11 0.10 -10.67
N VAL A 35 19.16 -0.49 -9.95
CA VAL A 35 18.55 -1.79 -10.28
C VAL A 35 17.58 -1.66 -11.47
N LEU A 36 16.97 -0.50 -11.64
CA LEU A 36 15.97 -0.22 -12.67
C LEU A 36 16.54 0.65 -13.80
N PRO A 37 15.91 0.64 -15.00
CA PRO A 37 16.14 1.72 -15.96
C PRO A 37 15.51 3.03 -15.44
N GLN A 38 15.99 4.17 -15.92
CA GLN A 38 15.36 5.46 -15.62
C GLN A 38 14.12 5.66 -16.51
N PRO A 39 12.94 6.00 -15.95
CA PRO A 39 11.78 6.42 -16.74
C PRO A 39 12.07 7.71 -17.52
N GLU A 40 11.51 7.84 -18.72
CA GLU A 40 11.70 9.05 -19.54
C GLU A 40 11.09 10.31 -18.90
N SER A 41 9.94 10.15 -18.24
CA SER A 41 9.33 11.23 -17.45
C SER A 41 9.99 11.31 -16.08
N SER A 42 10.46 12.50 -15.72
CA SER A 42 10.95 12.80 -14.36
C SER A 42 9.84 13.22 -13.40
N LYS A 43 8.60 13.27 -13.87
CA LYS A 43 7.45 13.76 -13.09
C LYS A 43 6.87 12.63 -12.26
N GLY A 44 6.87 12.75 -10.94
CA GLY A 44 6.45 11.64 -10.08
C GLY A 44 6.28 11.99 -8.60
N GLU A 45 5.97 10.97 -7.83
CA GLU A 45 5.82 11.00 -6.37
C GLU A 45 6.45 9.73 -5.78
N ILE A 46 7.21 9.86 -4.70
CA ILE A 46 7.82 8.72 -3.99
C ILE A 46 7.03 8.45 -2.72
N TYR A 47 6.47 7.25 -2.59
CA TYR A 47 5.77 6.79 -1.38
C TYR A 47 6.73 6.11 -0.41
N THR A 48 7.74 5.41 -0.92
CA THR A 48 8.76 4.75 -0.11
C THR A 48 10.07 4.75 -0.88
N ASP A 49 11.14 5.23 -0.26
CA ASP A 49 12.51 5.03 -0.75
C ASP A 49 13.39 4.51 0.38
N SER A 50 13.88 3.30 0.21
CA SER A 50 14.76 2.63 1.17
C SER A 50 15.60 1.59 0.47
N SER A 51 16.63 1.09 1.15
CA SER A 51 17.45 -0.03 0.64
C SER A 51 16.69 -1.35 0.44
N THR A 52 15.46 -1.47 0.95
CA THR A 52 14.69 -2.73 0.92
C THR A 52 13.40 -2.65 0.10
N LYS A 53 12.86 -1.45 -0.09
CA LYS A 53 11.64 -1.20 -0.86
C LYS A 53 11.71 0.18 -1.48
N LEU A 54 11.39 0.24 -2.77
CA LEU A 54 11.08 1.45 -3.52
C LEU A 54 9.63 1.35 -3.99
N TRP A 55 8.85 2.39 -3.75
CA TRP A 55 7.50 2.54 -4.31
C TRP A 55 7.29 3.99 -4.71
N LEU A 56 7.02 4.21 -5.99
CA LEU A 56 6.83 5.52 -6.57
C LEU A 56 5.84 5.47 -7.74
N ASP A 57 5.25 6.62 -8.04
CA ASP A 57 4.48 6.85 -9.25
C ASP A 57 5.24 7.79 -10.20
N ILE A 58 5.21 7.47 -11.49
CA ILE A 58 5.65 8.34 -12.57
C ILE A 58 4.42 8.80 -13.36
N PHE A 59 4.23 10.11 -13.44
CA PHE A 59 3.14 10.76 -14.15
C PHE A 59 3.52 11.13 -15.58
N LYS A 60 2.49 11.41 -16.39
CA LYS A 60 2.61 11.87 -17.80
C LYS A 60 3.30 10.85 -18.72
N VAL A 61 3.27 9.58 -18.36
CA VAL A 61 3.82 8.47 -19.15
C VAL A 61 2.86 8.12 -20.28
N SER A 62 3.31 8.21 -21.52
CA SER A 62 2.58 7.72 -22.69
C SER A 62 2.63 6.19 -22.78
N GLU A 63 1.73 5.57 -23.55
CA GLU A 63 1.77 4.12 -23.74
C GLU A 63 3.08 3.64 -24.38
N LYS A 64 3.68 4.47 -25.25
CA LYS A 64 4.97 4.15 -25.85
C LYS A 64 6.08 4.16 -24.80
N GLN A 65 6.13 5.21 -23.98
CA GLN A 65 7.11 5.32 -22.88
C GLN A 65 6.98 4.18 -21.88
N TYR A 66 5.76 3.74 -21.55
CA TYR A 66 5.55 2.54 -20.72
C TYR A 66 6.12 1.28 -21.38
N LYS A 67 5.85 1.06 -22.67
CA LYS A 67 6.37 -0.12 -23.41
C LYS A 67 7.89 -0.11 -23.47
N ASP A 68 8.49 1.04 -23.79
CA ASP A 68 9.95 1.19 -23.84
C ASP A 68 10.58 0.94 -22.45
N TYR A 69 9.96 1.45 -21.38
CA TYR A 69 10.40 1.22 -20.01
C TYR A 69 10.30 -0.26 -19.60
N LEU A 70 9.19 -0.91 -19.93
CA LEU A 70 8.99 -2.34 -19.68
C LEU A 70 10.04 -3.19 -20.39
N ASP A 71 10.37 -2.88 -21.65
CA ASP A 71 11.42 -3.59 -22.39
C ASP A 71 12.81 -3.34 -21.79
N ALA A 72 13.08 -2.13 -21.29
CA ALA A 72 14.30 -1.83 -20.57
C ALA A 72 14.40 -2.59 -19.22
N CYS A 73 13.28 -2.77 -18.51
CA CYS A 73 13.23 -3.62 -17.31
C CYS A 73 13.54 -5.08 -17.64
N ARG A 74 13.02 -5.60 -18.76
CA ARG A 74 13.35 -6.96 -19.23
C ARG A 74 14.84 -7.09 -19.57
N GLN A 75 15.44 -6.07 -20.18
CA GLN A 75 16.89 -6.03 -20.44
C GLN A 75 17.73 -5.96 -19.15
N LYS A 76 17.19 -5.39 -18.07
CA LYS A 76 17.76 -5.45 -16.70
C LYS A 76 17.56 -6.82 -16.03
N GLY A 77 17.00 -7.80 -16.72
CA GLY A 77 16.86 -9.18 -16.26
C GLY A 77 15.58 -9.48 -15.50
N PHE A 78 14.64 -8.52 -15.42
CA PHE A 78 13.31 -8.77 -14.84
C PHE A 78 12.48 -9.63 -15.79
N THR A 79 12.74 -10.94 -15.78
CA THR A 79 12.07 -11.93 -16.64
C THR A 79 11.76 -13.24 -15.91
N VAL A 80 12.21 -13.41 -14.66
CA VAL A 80 12.00 -14.62 -13.87
C VAL A 80 10.60 -14.60 -13.29
N ASP A 81 9.87 -15.72 -13.44
CA ASP A 81 8.48 -15.88 -12.98
C ASP A 81 7.56 -14.71 -13.39
N SER A 82 7.73 -14.21 -14.61
CA SER A 82 7.02 -13.01 -15.06
C SER A 82 5.54 -13.27 -15.31
N GLU A 83 4.70 -12.33 -14.88
CA GLU A 83 3.27 -12.28 -15.16
C GLU A 83 2.92 -10.92 -15.76
N GLU A 84 2.09 -10.91 -16.81
CA GLU A 84 1.65 -9.70 -17.49
C GLU A 84 0.14 -9.73 -17.73
N SER A 85 -0.52 -8.59 -17.51
CA SER A 85 -1.91 -8.40 -17.91
C SER A 85 -2.07 -7.14 -18.76
N GLY A 86 -2.94 -7.22 -19.76
CA GLY A 86 -3.22 -6.13 -20.71
C GLY A 86 -4.52 -5.38 -20.40
N GLY A 87 -4.92 -4.50 -21.33
CA GLY A 87 -6.14 -3.69 -21.22
C GLY A 87 -5.85 -2.23 -20.87
N SER A 88 -6.87 -1.53 -20.34
CA SER A 88 -6.75 -0.14 -19.87
C SER A 88 -5.94 -0.03 -18.57
N TYR A 89 -5.90 -1.11 -17.80
CA TYR A 89 -5.08 -1.27 -16.61
C TYR A 89 -4.08 -2.39 -16.87
N ARG A 90 -2.81 -2.04 -17.13
CA ARG A 90 -1.76 -3.01 -17.47
C ARG A 90 -0.92 -3.30 -16.25
N THR A 91 -0.61 -4.58 -16.02
CA THR A 91 0.29 -4.97 -14.93
C THR A 91 1.44 -5.80 -15.46
N TYR A 92 2.60 -5.67 -14.82
CA TYR A 92 3.74 -6.54 -15.07
C TYR A 92 4.45 -6.83 -13.75
N ASN A 93 4.63 -8.11 -13.43
CA ASN A 93 5.34 -8.54 -12.23
C ASN A 93 6.44 -9.50 -12.64
N ALA A 94 7.65 -9.32 -12.16
CA ALA A 94 8.75 -10.24 -12.45
C ALA A 94 9.87 -10.12 -11.41
N PHE A 95 10.67 -11.16 -11.32
CA PHE A 95 11.94 -11.14 -10.60
C PHE A 95 13.11 -10.97 -11.56
N ASN A 96 14.21 -10.42 -11.06
CA ASN A 96 15.52 -10.57 -11.69
C ASN A 96 16.32 -11.71 -11.03
N GLN A 97 17.48 -12.05 -11.61
CA GLN A 97 18.33 -13.14 -11.13
C GLN A 97 18.89 -12.91 -9.72
N ASP A 98 19.04 -11.65 -9.31
CA ASP A 98 19.49 -11.27 -7.97
C ASP A 98 18.35 -11.34 -6.93
N GLY A 99 17.13 -11.64 -7.38
CA GLY A 99 15.94 -11.82 -6.54
C GLY A 99 15.19 -10.56 -6.17
N TYR A 100 15.48 -9.43 -6.82
CA TYR A 100 14.62 -8.25 -6.74
C TYR A 100 13.29 -8.54 -7.41
N LYS A 101 12.19 -8.14 -6.76
CA LYS A 101 10.82 -8.26 -7.31
C LYS A 101 10.35 -6.90 -7.81
N LEU A 102 10.03 -6.81 -9.09
CA LEU A 102 9.44 -5.65 -9.74
C LEU A 102 7.95 -5.88 -9.94
N GLU A 103 7.15 -4.87 -9.61
CA GLU A 103 5.72 -4.77 -9.92
C GLU A 103 5.46 -3.43 -10.59
N LEU A 104 4.84 -3.46 -11.77
CA LEU A 104 4.48 -2.29 -12.57
C LEU A 104 2.98 -2.26 -12.75
N HIS A 105 2.38 -1.09 -12.53
CA HIS A 105 0.98 -0.83 -12.84
C HIS A 105 0.89 0.41 -13.74
N TYR A 106 0.33 0.25 -14.93
CA TYR A 106 0.17 1.34 -15.88
C TYR A 106 -1.31 1.58 -16.21
N TYR A 107 -1.78 2.78 -15.87
CA TYR A 107 -3.14 3.24 -16.11
C TYR A 107 -3.18 4.77 -16.10
N ASP A 108 -4.11 5.37 -16.83
CA ASP A 108 -4.32 6.83 -16.84
C ASP A 108 -3.03 7.67 -17.00
N ARG A 109 -2.14 7.23 -17.90
CA ARG A 109 -0.83 7.85 -18.14
C ARG A 109 0.06 7.96 -16.89
N LYS A 110 -0.17 7.09 -15.92
CA LYS A 110 0.59 6.91 -14.69
C LYS A 110 1.21 5.52 -14.69
N LEU A 111 2.49 5.45 -14.33
CA LEU A 111 3.25 4.22 -14.12
C LEU A 111 3.61 4.13 -12.64
N SER A 112 2.95 3.24 -11.91
CA SER A 112 3.36 2.86 -10.56
C SER A 112 4.46 1.82 -10.64
N ILE A 113 5.53 2.03 -9.90
CA ILE A 113 6.71 1.17 -9.83
C ILE A 113 6.90 0.77 -8.38
N GLU A 114 6.77 -0.52 -8.08
CA GLU A 114 7.20 -1.10 -6.82
C GLU A 114 8.37 -2.06 -7.05
N LEU A 115 9.45 -1.88 -6.30
CA LEU A 115 10.62 -2.73 -6.32
C LEU A 115 10.96 -3.16 -4.90
N ASN A 116 10.94 -4.46 -4.65
CA ASN A 116 11.34 -5.05 -3.37
C ASN A 116 12.72 -5.72 -3.52
N ALA A 117 13.61 -5.42 -2.56
CA ALA A 117 14.90 -6.09 -2.47
C ALA A 117 14.73 -7.59 -2.14
N PRO A 118 15.69 -8.45 -2.53
CA PRO A 118 15.63 -9.87 -2.19
C PRO A 118 15.57 -10.09 -0.68
N MET A 119 14.78 -11.07 -0.28
CA MET A 119 14.69 -11.48 1.12
C MET A 119 16.03 -12.03 1.60
N LYS A 120 16.53 -11.51 2.72
CA LYS A 120 17.75 -12.02 3.34
C LYS A 120 17.47 -13.41 3.92
N MET A 121 18.15 -14.41 3.39
CA MET A 121 18.07 -15.81 3.83
C MET A 121 19.45 -16.33 4.21
N GLY A 122 19.47 -17.37 5.04
CA GLY A 122 20.70 -18.06 5.44
C GLY A 122 20.47 -19.56 5.62
N GLN A 123 21.51 -20.27 6.02
CA GLN A 123 21.36 -21.66 6.45
C GLN A 123 20.47 -21.72 7.69
N MET A 124 19.44 -22.55 7.65
CA MET A 124 18.52 -22.74 8.76
C MET A 124 18.35 -24.23 9.09
N GLN A 125 18.07 -24.49 10.36
CA GLN A 125 17.64 -25.80 10.82
C GLN A 125 16.12 -25.83 10.85
N TRP A 126 15.53 -26.90 10.35
CA TRP A 126 14.08 -27.12 10.49
C TRP A 126 13.73 -27.20 11.98
N PRO A 127 12.69 -26.47 12.46
CA PRO A 127 12.31 -26.52 13.87
C PRO A 127 12.05 -27.95 14.33
N GLN A 128 12.38 -28.24 15.59
CA GLN A 128 12.16 -29.56 16.21
C GLN A 128 11.17 -29.40 17.36
N ASN A 129 9.89 -29.27 17.04
CA ASN A 129 8.81 -29.12 18.00
C ASN A 129 7.59 -29.96 17.56
N GLU A 130 6.56 -30.03 18.41
CA GLU A 130 5.37 -30.84 18.14
C GLU A 130 4.63 -30.41 16.86
N ILE A 131 4.65 -29.11 16.54
CA ILE A 131 3.97 -28.56 15.36
C ILE A 131 4.75 -28.87 14.09
N SER A 132 6.07 -28.71 14.10
CA SER A 132 6.91 -28.99 12.93
C SER A 132 6.95 -30.49 12.60
N ALA A 133 6.71 -31.36 13.57
CA ALA A 133 6.55 -32.80 13.37
C ALA A 133 5.27 -33.19 12.61
N LEU A 134 4.28 -32.28 12.52
CA LEU A 134 3.06 -32.49 11.73
C LEU A 134 3.33 -32.39 10.22
N LEU A 135 4.41 -31.71 9.82
CA LEU A 135 4.77 -31.49 8.43
C LEU A 135 5.95 -32.40 8.00
N PRO A 136 6.08 -32.72 6.70
CA PRO A 136 7.31 -33.30 6.19
C PRO A 136 8.46 -32.30 6.34
N LYS A 137 9.71 -32.77 6.46
CA LYS A 137 10.88 -31.87 6.44
C LYS A 137 11.12 -31.43 4.99
N PRO A 138 11.18 -30.11 4.70
CA PRO A 138 11.46 -29.63 3.35
C PRO A 138 12.87 -30.00 2.89
N LYS A 139 13.06 -30.08 1.57
CA LYS A 139 14.38 -30.39 0.96
C LYS A 139 15.40 -29.26 1.17
N SER A 140 14.95 -28.01 1.06
CA SER A 140 15.81 -26.84 1.23
C SER A 140 16.21 -26.63 2.69
N THR A 141 17.47 -26.25 2.90
CA THR A 141 18.00 -25.80 4.20
C THR A 141 18.32 -24.31 4.21
N VAL A 142 17.95 -23.58 3.16
CA VAL A 142 18.15 -22.14 3.02
C VAL A 142 16.83 -21.44 3.25
N GLY A 143 16.79 -20.52 4.22
CA GLY A 143 15.57 -19.80 4.53
C GLY A 143 15.72 -18.81 5.67
N THR A 144 14.57 -18.34 6.16
CA THR A 144 14.47 -17.49 7.33
C THR A 144 13.15 -17.74 8.05
N ILE A 145 13.18 -17.65 9.38
CA ILE A 145 11.99 -17.80 10.22
C ILE A 145 11.40 -16.40 10.42
N ASN A 146 10.18 -16.17 9.92
CA ASN A 146 9.49 -14.91 10.13
C ASN A 146 8.92 -14.81 11.56
N TRP A 147 8.35 -15.91 12.06
CA TRP A 147 8.00 -16.07 13.47
C TRP A 147 7.85 -17.56 13.83
N GLU A 148 8.11 -17.90 15.09
CA GLU A 148 7.92 -19.23 15.67
C GLU A 148 7.37 -19.07 17.09
N LYS A 149 6.27 -19.75 17.39
CA LYS A 149 5.56 -19.72 18.68
C LYS A 149 5.02 -21.10 19.00
N SER A 150 4.57 -21.30 20.24
CA SER A 150 3.86 -22.55 20.61
C SER A 150 2.56 -22.75 19.84
N SER A 151 2.01 -21.71 19.21
CA SER A 151 0.78 -21.75 18.42
C SER A 151 1.02 -21.99 16.93
N GLY A 152 2.26 -22.03 16.45
CA GLY A 152 2.53 -22.12 15.02
C GLY A 152 3.91 -21.60 14.61
N PHE A 153 4.15 -21.57 13.31
CA PHE A 153 5.30 -20.85 12.75
C PHE A 153 5.00 -20.36 11.33
N PHE A 154 5.80 -19.39 10.89
CA PHE A 154 5.86 -18.92 9.52
C PHE A 154 7.31 -18.83 9.04
N ILE A 155 7.63 -19.59 8.01
CA ILE A 155 8.99 -19.77 7.48
C ILE A 155 9.00 -19.48 5.98
N TYR A 156 10.02 -18.78 5.51
CA TYR A 156 10.35 -18.68 4.09
C TYR A 156 11.54 -19.59 3.78
N LEU A 157 11.44 -20.37 2.71
CA LEU A 157 12.49 -21.25 2.21
C LEU A 157 12.87 -20.83 0.79
N GLY A 158 14.16 -20.57 0.59
CA GLY A 158 14.75 -20.38 -0.73
C GLY A 158 15.05 -21.71 -1.40
N GLU A 159 15.64 -21.66 -2.60
CA GLU A 159 16.06 -22.83 -3.38
C GLU A 159 14.93 -23.86 -3.63
N THR A 160 13.68 -23.40 -3.57
CA THR A 160 12.49 -24.23 -3.73
C THR A 160 11.82 -23.89 -5.05
N THR A 161 12.18 -24.62 -6.11
CA THR A 161 11.51 -24.52 -7.41
C THR A 161 10.01 -24.77 -7.28
N ILE A 162 9.22 -24.32 -8.27
CA ILE A 162 7.77 -24.57 -8.30
C ILE A 162 7.44 -26.07 -8.23
N ASP A 163 8.26 -26.93 -8.84
CA ASP A 163 8.10 -28.39 -8.77
C ASP A 163 8.37 -28.93 -7.35
N ASN A 164 9.41 -28.42 -6.67
CA ASN A 164 9.69 -28.77 -5.28
C ASN A 164 8.59 -28.27 -4.34
N PHE A 165 8.02 -27.08 -4.59
CA PHE A 165 6.84 -26.57 -3.90
C PHE A 165 5.65 -27.52 -4.06
N ASN A 166 5.33 -27.89 -5.31
CA ASN A 166 4.21 -28.79 -5.62
C ASN A 166 4.39 -30.18 -5.00
N ALA A 167 5.61 -30.71 -5.01
CA ALA A 167 5.94 -31.96 -4.33
C ALA A 167 5.74 -31.85 -2.81
N TYR A 168 6.22 -30.77 -2.19
CA TYR A 168 6.07 -30.54 -0.75
C TYR A 168 4.59 -30.38 -0.34
N ALA A 169 3.78 -29.71 -1.16
CA ALA A 169 2.33 -29.63 -0.93
C ALA A 169 1.67 -31.02 -0.95
N ASN A 170 2.07 -31.91 -1.87
CA ASN A 170 1.57 -33.28 -1.92
C ASN A 170 2.03 -34.12 -0.70
N GLU A 171 3.27 -33.91 -0.23
CA GLU A 171 3.77 -34.56 0.99
C GLU A 171 2.99 -34.09 2.23
N CYS A 172 2.67 -32.79 2.32
CA CYS A 172 1.80 -32.23 3.38
C CYS A 172 0.40 -32.84 3.34
N ALA A 173 -0.19 -33.00 2.15
CA ALA A 173 -1.46 -33.70 1.99
C ALA A 173 -1.35 -35.16 2.47
N GLY A 174 -0.25 -35.85 2.16
CA GLY A 174 0.06 -37.19 2.67
C GLY A 174 0.22 -37.27 4.19
N LYS A 175 0.55 -36.16 4.86
CA LYS A 175 0.55 -36.01 6.32
C LYS A 175 -0.83 -35.73 6.92
N GLY A 176 -1.89 -35.71 6.11
CA GLY A 176 -3.28 -35.58 6.57
C GLY A 176 -3.81 -34.15 6.56
N PHE A 177 -3.11 -33.20 5.95
CA PHE A 177 -3.66 -31.86 5.67
C PHE A 177 -4.57 -31.92 4.45
N THR A 178 -5.75 -32.53 4.58
CA THR A 178 -6.69 -32.76 3.47
C THR A 178 -8.09 -32.21 3.71
N VAL A 179 -8.33 -31.61 4.88
CA VAL A 179 -9.64 -31.05 5.27
C VAL A 179 -9.74 -29.61 4.78
N ASP A 180 -10.89 -29.21 4.24
CA ASP A 180 -11.16 -27.87 3.71
C ASP A 180 -10.04 -27.33 2.81
N TYR A 181 -9.50 -28.18 1.93
CA TYR A 181 -8.33 -27.79 1.14
C TYR A 181 -8.71 -26.89 -0.05
N GLU A 182 -7.83 -25.94 -0.32
CA GLU A 182 -7.83 -25.11 -1.51
C GLU A 182 -6.44 -25.18 -2.16
N LYS A 183 -6.40 -25.38 -3.48
CA LYS A 183 -5.14 -25.49 -4.22
C LYS A 183 -5.24 -24.67 -5.50
N GLY A 184 -4.17 -23.96 -5.80
CA GLY A 184 -3.89 -23.40 -7.13
C GLY A 184 -2.44 -23.66 -7.50
N ASP A 185 -2.00 -23.08 -8.61
CA ASP A 185 -0.64 -23.32 -9.13
C ASP A 185 0.45 -22.84 -8.17
N LYS A 186 0.17 -21.80 -7.38
CA LYS A 186 1.12 -21.16 -6.47
C LYS A 186 0.71 -21.20 -4.99
N PHE A 187 -0.31 -21.97 -4.63
CA PHE A 187 -0.74 -22.06 -3.23
C PHE A 187 -1.39 -23.40 -2.88
N TYR A 188 -1.30 -23.77 -1.61
CA TYR A 188 -2.00 -24.90 -1.02
C TYR A 188 -2.39 -24.56 0.41
N ASN A 189 -3.68 -24.47 0.68
CA ASN A 189 -4.25 -24.24 2.01
C ASN A 189 -5.02 -25.48 2.42
N ALA A 190 -4.85 -25.95 3.65
CA ALA A 190 -5.63 -27.08 4.15
C ALA A 190 -5.60 -27.14 5.68
N LYS A 191 -6.57 -27.86 6.25
CA LYS A 191 -6.56 -28.28 7.65
C LYS A 191 -6.18 -29.75 7.77
N ASN A 192 -5.63 -30.13 8.91
CA ASN A 192 -5.62 -31.53 9.33
C ASN A 192 -6.85 -31.88 10.19
N ALA A 193 -7.02 -33.17 10.50
CA ALA A 193 -8.16 -33.66 11.30
C ALA A 193 -8.25 -33.05 12.72
N ASN A 194 -7.13 -32.56 13.26
CA ASN A 194 -7.07 -31.90 14.55
C ASN A 194 -7.33 -30.38 14.46
N GLY A 195 -7.63 -29.86 13.27
CA GLY A 195 -7.96 -28.44 13.03
C GLY A 195 -6.75 -27.52 12.81
N TYR A 196 -5.52 -28.04 12.76
CA TYR A 196 -4.34 -27.22 12.44
C TYR A 196 -4.45 -26.74 11.01
N ARG A 197 -4.22 -25.44 10.79
CA ARG A 197 -4.30 -24.80 9.47
C ARG A 197 -2.91 -24.66 8.88
N LEU A 198 -2.70 -25.20 7.68
CA LEU A 198 -1.51 -25.04 6.87
C LEU A 198 -1.81 -24.13 5.69
N SER A 199 -0.93 -23.17 5.44
CA SER A 199 -0.92 -22.28 4.29
C SER A 199 0.47 -22.35 3.64
N LEU A 200 0.51 -22.83 2.41
CA LEU A 200 1.70 -22.88 1.57
C LEU A 200 1.53 -21.91 0.40
N ARG A 201 2.57 -21.13 0.10
CA ARG A 201 2.58 -20.24 -1.07
C ARG A 201 3.93 -20.30 -1.78
N TYR A 202 3.90 -20.40 -3.11
CA TYR A 202 5.05 -20.12 -3.95
C TYR A 202 5.09 -18.62 -4.25
N MET A 203 6.13 -17.94 -3.79
CA MET A 203 6.26 -16.49 -3.89
C MET A 203 6.92 -16.03 -5.19
N GLY A 204 7.48 -16.95 -5.97
CA GLY A 204 8.34 -16.65 -7.11
C GLY A 204 9.83 -16.72 -6.74
N ASN A 205 10.67 -16.78 -7.77
CA ASN A 205 12.13 -16.86 -7.67
C ASN A 205 12.63 -17.96 -6.71
N ASN A 206 12.04 -19.15 -6.84
CA ASN A 206 12.37 -20.31 -6.01
C ASN A 206 12.15 -20.10 -4.50
N VAL A 207 11.21 -19.23 -4.11
CA VAL A 207 10.84 -19.03 -2.69
C VAL A 207 9.48 -19.64 -2.41
N MET A 208 9.44 -20.50 -1.39
CA MET A 208 8.21 -21.03 -0.79
C MET A 208 8.03 -20.44 0.60
N SER A 209 6.80 -20.17 0.99
CA SER A 209 6.43 -19.83 2.36
C SER A 209 5.60 -20.96 2.97
N ILE A 210 5.89 -21.33 4.22
CA ILE A 210 5.18 -22.33 5.02
C ILE A 210 4.65 -21.64 6.27
N GLU A 211 3.34 -21.57 6.41
CA GLU A 211 2.69 -21.12 7.64
C GLU A 211 1.80 -22.23 8.20
N ILE A 212 1.98 -22.56 9.47
CA ILE A 212 1.10 -23.47 10.20
C ILE A 212 0.64 -22.82 11.50
N ASN A 213 -0.66 -22.88 11.75
CA ASN A 213 -1.29 -22.36 12.95
C ASN A 213 -2.09 -23.47 13.65
N GLN A 214 -2.04 -23.46 14.98
CA GLN A 214 -2.95 -24.26 15.81
C GLN A 214 -4.42 -23.87 15.55
N PRO A 215 -5.36 -24.77 15.84
CA PRO A 215 -6.78 -24.42 15.89
C PRO A 215 -7.01 -23.30 16.89
N ASP A 216 -7.97 -22.42 16.61
CA ASP A 216 -8.36 -21.41 17.60
C ASP A 216 -9.02 -22.13 18.80
N ASN A 217 -8.66 -21.74 20.02
CA ASN A 217 -9.27 -22.27 21.24
C ASN A 217 -10.72 -21.80 21.45
N THR A 218 -11.36 -21.22 20.44
CA THR A 218 -12.79 -20.95 20.48
C THR A 218 -13.51 -22.26 20.21
N SER A 219 -14.04 -22.85 21.29
CA SER A 219 -15.00 -23.94 21.24
C SER A 219 -16.21 -23.52 20.40
N ASP A 220 -16.19 -23.77 19.10
CA ASP A 220 -17.35 -23.64 18.24
C ASP A 220 -18.29 -24.83 18.48
N ALA A 221 -19.04 -24.74 19.57
CA ALA A 221 -20.26 -25.48 19.79
C ALA A 221 -21.45 -24.53 19.56
N LYS A 222 -21.77 -24.27 18.29
CA LYS A 222 -23.17 -24.16 17.86
C LYS A 222 -23.33 -24.31 16.36
N SER A 223 -23.47 -25.55 15.92
CA SER A 223 -24.33 -25.86 14.78
C SER A 223 -25.79 -25.61 15.18
N THR A 224 -26.55 -24.94 14.33
CA THR A 224 -27.96 -25.29 14.02
C THR A 224 -28.40 -24.55 12.74
N PRO A 225 -29.43 -25.04 12.02
CA PRO A 225 -29.32 -25.41 10.62
C PRO A 225 -30.08 -24.44 9.71
N GLY A 226 -29.81 -24.55 8.40
CA GLY A 226 -30.39 -23.69 7.38
C GLY A 226 -31.92 -23.76 7.25
N THR A 227 -32.48 -22.75 6.60
CA THR A 227 -33.76 -22.84 5.86
C THR A 227 -33.73 -21.81 4.73
N ASN A 228 -33.80 -22.31 3.50
CA ASN A 228 -34.14 -21.55 2.31
C ASN A 228 -35.52 -20.91 2.47
N ASN A 229 -35.70 -19.65 2.08
CA ASN A 229 -36.85 -19.32 1.24
C ASN A 229 -36.65 -18.03 0.44
N SER A 230 -36.77 -18.20 -0.88
CA SER A 230 -37.00 -17.15 -1.85
C SER A 230 -38.46 -16.70 -1.77
N SER A 231 -38.73 -15.40 -1.80
CA SER A 231 -39.95 -14.84 -2.39
C SER A 231 -39.90 -13.32 -2.45
N SER A 232 -39.84 -12.83 -3.69
CA SER A 232 -40.21 -11.49 -4.11
C SER A 232 -41.64 -11.12 -3.69
N LYS A 233 -41.86 -9.85 -3.29
CA LYS A 233 -43.05 -9.11 -3.71
C LYS A 233 -42.86 -7.59 -3.59
N HIS A 234 -42.92 -6.96 -4.76
CA HIS A 234 -43.28 -5.57 -5.02
C HIS A 234 -44.49 -5.11 -4.18
N ILE A 235 -44.53 -3.83 -3.80
CA ILE A 235 -45.51 -2.85 -4.26
C ILE A 235 -44.98 -1.42 -4.05
N SER A 236 -44.94 -0.71 -5.17
CA SER A 236 -44.83 0.73 -5.44
C SER A 236 -45.84 1.56 -4.61
N SER A 237 -45.83 2.88 -4.41
CA SER A 237 -45.22 4.06 -5.01
C SER A 237 -45.85 5.30 -4.33
N ILE A 238 -45.37 6.50 -4.70
CA ILE A 238 -46.01 7.84 -4.65
C ILE A 238 -45.68 8.65 -3.39
N THR A 239 -45.20 9.90 -3.44
CA THR A 239 -44.76 10.78 -4.54
C THR A 239 -43.95 11.94 -3.95
N SER A 240 -43.03 12.40 -4.79
CA SER A 240 -42.31 13.66 -4.84
C SER A 240 -42.98 14.89 -4.21
N SER A 241 -42.18 15.69 -3.52
CA SER A 241 -42.34 17.15 -3.51
C SER A 241 -40.99 17.82 -3.79
N ASN A 242 -40.92 18.44 -4.97
CA ASN A 242 -39.85 19.31 -5.42
C ASN A 242 -39.62 20.47 -4.44
N LYS A 243 -38.34 20.75 -4.15
CA LYS A 243 -37.79 22.10 -4.04
C LYS A 243 -36.39 22.04 -4.66
N SER A 244 -36.21 22.40 -5.92
CA SER A 244 -36.06 23.77 -6.44
C SER A 244 -34.65 23.86 -6.99
N ALA A 245 -34.52 23.98 -8.31
CA ALA A 245 -33.30 24.48 -8.90
C ALA A 245 -33.02 25.89 -8.33
N VAL A 246 -31.89 26.04 -7.65
CA VAL A 246 -31.21 27.33 -7.52
C VAL A 246 -29.87 27.16 -8.22
N SER A 247 -29.85 27.57 -9.48
CA SER A 247 -28.63 28.08 -10.08
C SER A 247 -28.35 29.45 -9.44
N SER A 248 -27.41 29.50 -8.50
CA SER A 248 -26.55 30.65 -8.25
C SER A 248 -25.25 30.18 -7.62
N SER A 249 -24.35 29.73 -8.50
CA SER A 249 -22.93 29.56 -8.24
C SER A 249 -22.31 30.78 -7.59
N HIS A 250 -21.31 30.57 -6.73
CA HIS A 250 -20.01 31.27 -6.67
C HIS A 250 -19.52 31.33 -5.21
N GLN A 251 -18.41 30.63 -4.90
CA GLN A 251 -17.49 30.88 -3.78
C GLN A 251 -17.56 30.02 -2.50
N GLU A 252 -18.21 28.85 -2.46
CA GLU A 252 -18.08 27.95 -1.29
C GLU A 252 -16.62 27.59 -0.99
N TRP A 253 -15.82 27.38 -2.05
CA TRP A 253 -14.39 27.20 -1.95
C TRP A 253 -13.65 28.39 -1.29
N LYS A 254 -14.14 29.63 -1.46
CA LYS A 254 -13.53 30.81 -0.80
C LYS A 254 -13.79 30.80 0.69
N GLN A 255 -14.99 30.40 1.09
CA GLN A 255 -15.32 30.26 2.51
C GLN A 255 -14.52 29.11 3.13
N PHE A 256 -14.37 28.00 2.42
CA PHE A 256 -13.46 26.93 2.83
C PHE A 256 -12.02 27.42 3.02
N LEU A 257 -11.44 28.12 2.04
CA LEU A 257 -10.06 28.60 2.15
C LEU A 257 -9.89 29.63 3.28
N LYS A 258 -10.91 30.47 3.52
CA LYS A 258 -10.93 31.39 4.66
C LYS A 258 -10.92 30.64 6.00
N ASP A 259 -11.73 29.60 6.14
CA ASP A 259 -11.78 28.81 7.38
C ASP A 259 -10.52 27.94 7.54
N TYR A 260 -9.97 27.44 6.42
CA TYR A 260 -8.70 26.73 6.38
C TYR A 260 -7.53 27.63 6.77
N GLU A 261 -7.50 28.89 6.31
CA GLU A 261 -6.48 29.86 6.71
C GLU A 261 -6.54 30.17 8.22
N VAL A 262 -7.74 30.27 8.81
CA VAL A 262 -7.88 30.44 10.27
C VAL A 262 -7.31 29.23 11.01
N TRP A 263 -7.56 28.01 10.52
CA TRP A 263 -6.96 26.81 11.08
C TRP A 263 -5.43 26.79 10.91
N VAL A 264 -4.91 27.27 9.78
CA VAL A 264 -3.45 27.44 9.58
C VAL A 264 -2.88 28.50 10.52
N ASP A 265 -3.60 29.59 10.80
CA ASP A 265 -3.19 30.63 11.75
C ASP A 265 -3.08 30.07 13.18
N ASP A 266 -4.06 29.28 13.62
CA ASP A 266 -3.99 28.56 14.90
C ASP A 266 -2.75 27.65 14.96
N TYR A 267 -2.38 27.02 13.84
CA TYR A 267 -1.17 26.19 13.78
C TYR A 267 0.12 27.00 13.81
N ILE A 268 0.16 28.17 13.15
CA ILE A 268 1.29 29.11 13.20
C ILE A 268 1.53 29.58 14.64
N GLU A 269 0.49 29.77 15.45
CA GLU A 269 0.63 30.08 16.87
C GLU A 269 1.34 28.97 17.65
N ILE A 270 1.05 27.69 17.34
CA ILE A 270 1.75 26.54 17.91
C ILE A 270 3.23 26.56 17.52
N ILE A 271 3.56 26.85 16.25
CA ILE A 271 4.95 26.97 15.78
C ILE A 271 5.67 28.09 16.54
N LYS A 272 5.06 29.26 16.70
CA LYS A 272 5.64 30.40 17.44
C LYS A 272 5.89 30.03 18.90
N LYS A 273 4.92 29.40 19.55
CA LYS A 273 5.01 28.91 20.93
C LYS A 273 6.15 27.90 21.10
N TYR A 274 6.29 26.99 20.15
CA TYR A 274 7.39 26.03 20.12
C TYR A 274 8.76 26.69 19.95
N LYS A 275 8.89 27.69 19.06
CA LYS A 275 10.15 28.43 18.87
C LYS A 275 10.58 29.17 20.14
N VAL A 276 9.64 29.64 20.95
CA VAL A 276 9.91 30.33 22.21
C VAL A 276 10.26 29.33 23.33
N ASN A 277 9.48 28.26 23.50
CA ASN A 277 9.72 27.25 24.52
C ASN A 277 9.42 25.82 24.01
N PRO A 278 10.42 25.12 23.48
CA PRO A 278 10.25 23.76 22.94
C PRO A 278 9.82 22.71 23.97
N THR A 279 9.93 23.02 25.28
CA THR A 279 9.59 22.12 26.38
C THR A 279 8.24 22.43 27.03
N ASP A 280 7.48 23.37 26.48
CA ASP A 280 6.13 23.68 26.96
C ASP A 280 5.19 22.49 26.71
N MET A 281 4.74 21.86 27.79
CA MET A 281 3.87 20.69 27.77
C MET A 281 2.50 20.94 27.14
N SER A 282 2.06 22.21 27.03
CA SER A 282 0.79 22.55 26.37
C SER A 282 0.84 22.45 24.84
N ILE A 283 2.04 22.48 24.23
CA ILE A 283 2.22 22.33 22.77
C ILE A 283 1.67 20.99 22.27
N LEU A 284 1.84 19.90 23.03
CA LEU A 284 1.33 18.58 22.66
C LEU A 284 -0.21 18.54 22.61
N SER A 285 -0.85 19.21 23.57
CA SER A 285 -2.32 19.32 23.63
C SER A 285 -2.85 20.16 22.47
N ASP A 286 -2.22 21.31 22.20
CA ASP A 286 -2.58 22.20 21.10
C ASP A 286 -2.42 21.46 19.75
N TYR A 287 -1.31 20.75 19.57
CA TYR A 287 -1.05 19.93 18.38
C TYR A 287 -2.09 18.82 18.18
N THR A 288 -2.44 18.08 19.24
CA THR A 288 -3.42 16.98 19.16
C THR A 288 -4.81 17.48 18.75
N LYS A 289 -5.21 18.66 19.24
CA LYS A 289 -6.47 19.32 18.87
C LYS A 289 -6.50 19.73 17.39
N MET A 290 -5.35 20.11 16.82
CA MET A 290 -5.24 20.43 15.40
C MET A 290 -5.25 19.16 14.55
N ALA A 291 -4.50 18.14 14.95
CA ALA A 291 -4.42 16.86 14.26
C ALA A 291 -5.78 16.16 14.14
N SER A 292 -6.66 16.27 15.14
CA SER A 292 -8.00 15.68 15.08
C SER A 292 -8.90 16.26 13.98
N LYS A 293 -8.58 17.44 13.44
CA LYS A 293 -9.33 18.11 12.36
C LYS A 293 -8.68 17.95 10.98
N ALA A 294 -7.47 17.40 10.90
CA ALA A 294 -6.72 17.31 9.65
C ALA A 294 -7.42 16.42 8.60
N ALA A 295 -7.99 15.29 9.03
CA ALA A 295 -8.74 14.41 8.13
C ALA A 295 -9.98 15.09 7.53
N ASP A 296 -10.70 15.88 8.34
CA ASP A 296 -11.88 16.62 7.89
C ASP A 296 -11.51 17.72 6.88
N TRP A 297 -10.38 18.41 7.09
CA TRP A 297 -9.87 19.39 6.13
C TRP A 297 -9.44 18.75 4.82
N SER A 298 -8.80 17.58 4.87
CA SER A 298 -8.38 16.83 3.68
C SER A 298 -9.60 16.41 2.86
N ALA A 299 -10.60 15.80 3.49
CA ALA A 299 -11.81 15.34 2.79
C ALA A 299 -12.56 16.50 2.12
N ARG A 300 -12.67 17.65 2.79
CA ARG A 300 -13.30 18.84 2.22
C ARG A 300 -12.48 19.48 1.10
N ALA A 301 -11.15 19.41 1.17
CA ALA A 301 -10.30 19.87 0.08
C ALA A 301 -10.51 19.01 -1.18
N ASP A 302 -10.55 17.68 -1.03
CA ASP A 302 -10.79 16.74 -2.12
C ASP A 302 -12.16 16.95 -2.79
N GLU A 303 -13.20 17.20 -2.00
CA GLU A 303 -14.55 17.52 -2.50
C GLU A 303 -14.54 18.81 -3.34
N ILE A 304 -13.92 19.88 -2.83
CA ILE A 304 -13.83 21.17 -3.54
C ILE A 304 -12.98 21.04 -4.80
N GLU A 305 -11.88 20.30 -4.75
CA GLU A 305 -11.03 20.08 -5.92
C GLU A 305 -11.79 19.32 -7.02
N LEU A 306 -12.57 18.30 -6.65
CA LEU A 306 -13.40 17.55 -7.58
C LEU A 306 -14.49 18.43 -8.21
N GLU A 307 -15.11 19.32 -7.42
CA GLU A 307 -16.09 20.29 -7.91
C GLU A 307 -15.48 21.31 -8.89
N LEU A 308 -14.24 21.71 -8.67
CA LEU A 308 -13.56 22.75 -9.45
C LEU A 308 -12.78 22.21 -10.66
N LYS A 309 -12.58 20.89 -10.80
CA LYS A 309 -11.67 20.26 -11.77
C LYS A 309 -11.77 20.74 -13.23
N ASP A 310 -12.95 21.17 -13.66
CA ASP A 310 -13.22 21.66 -15.03
C ASP A 310 -13.78 23.10 -15.07
N THR A 311 -13.58 23.88 -14.00
CA THR A 311 -14.08 25.25 -13.87
C THR A 311 -12.97 26.29 -14.07
N GLN A 312 -13.33 27.55 -14.33
CA GLN A 312 -12.33 28.63 -14.47
C GLN A 312 -11.75 29.06 -13.11
N GLU A 313 -12.48 28.75 -12.03
CA GLU A 313 -12.18 29.08 -10.65
C GLU A 313 -11.10 28.17 -10.04
N ALA A 314 -10.78 27.02 -10.66
CA ALA A 314 -9.73 26.11 -10.21
C ALA A 314 -8.38 26.82 -10.02
N LEU A 315 -8.01 27.70 -10.95
CA LEU A 315 -6.77 28.47 -10.86
C LEU A 315 -6.77 29.46 -9.69
N GLU A 316 -7.90 30.09 -9.41
CA GLU A 316 -8.04 31.05 -8.29
C GLU A 316 -7.97 30.31 -6.95
N TYR A 317 -8.65 29.17 -6.83
CA TYR A 317 -8.58 28.27 -5.68
C TYR A 317 -7.15 27.80 -5.40
N SER A 318 -6.45 27.31 -6.43
CA SER A 318 -5.05 26.86 -6.28
C SER A 318 -4.10 27.99 -5.89
N ALA A 319 -4.29 29.20 -6.44
CA ALA A 319 -3.44 30.35 -6.10
C ALA A 319 -3.61 30.79 -4.64
N GLU A 320 -4.85 30.79 -4.14
CA GLU A 320 -5.16 31.19 -2.77
C GLU A 320 -4.72 30.12 -1.76
N LEU A 321 -4.87 28.84 -2.09
CA LEU A 321 -4.30 27.73 -1.30
C LEU A 321 -2.77 27.83 -1.21
N LEU A 322 -2.10 28.18 -2.32
CA LEU A 322 -0.64 28.40 -2.35
C LEU A 322 -0.22 29.58 -1.48
N ARG A 323 -1.00 30.67 -1.45
CA ARG A 323 -0.75 31.82 -0.56
C ARG A 323 -0.80 31.40 0.91
N ILE A 324 -1.80 30.60 1.29
CA ILE A 324 -1.94 30.07 2.66
C ILE A 324 -0.75 29.15 3.01
N ALA A 325 -0.32 28.30 2.07
CA ALA A 325 0.84 27.44 2.26
C ALA A 325 2.15 28.24 2.43
N ALA A 326 2.34 29.32 1.66
CA ALA A 326 3.50 30.21 1.79
C ALA A 326 3.53 30.90 3.17
N LYS A 327 2.37 31.35 3.68
CA LYS A 327 2.22 31.93 5.02
C LYS A 327 2.69 30.98 6.13
N LEU A 328 2.35 29.69 6.01
CA LEU A 328 2.81 28.67 6.94
C LEU A 328 4.32 28.43 6.84
N ALA A 329 4.86 28.35 5.62
CA ALA A 329 6.28 28.14 5.40
C ALA A 329 7.11 29.27 6.02
N GLU A 330 6.70 30.53 5.85
CA GLU A 330 7.34 31.69 6.48
C GLU A 330 7.35 31.59 8.01
N ALA A 331 6.28 31.09 8.62
CA ALA A 331 6.22 30.90 10.06
C ALA A 331 7.15 29.78 10.58
N ALA A 332 7.48 28.80 9.74
CA ALA A 332 8.35 27.67 10.10
C ALA A 332 9.84 28.03 10.09
N TYR A 333 10.28 28.98 9.26
CA TYR A 333 11.66 29.50 9.21
C TYR A 333 11.94 30.54 10.31
#